data_AF-A0A9Q0D659-F1
#
_entry.id   AF-A0A9Q0D659-F1
#
_cell.length_a   1.000
_cell.length_b   1.000
_cell.length_c   1.000
_cell.angle_alpha   90.00
_cell.angle_beta   90.00
_cell.angle_gamma   90.00
#
_symmetry.space_group_name_H-M   'P 1'
#
loop_
_entity.id
_entity.type
_entity.pdbx_description
1 polymer ?
#
loop_
_entity_poly.entity_id
_entity_poly.type
_entity_poly.pdbx_seq_one_letter_code
_entity_poly.pdbx_strand_id
1 'polypeptide(L)'
;MCSQPGHRPQEDWKSVQCSLGASSWRAVSAVWQSYPALAQHFREASEDDTRDSRERAKFKGLLSKLCSINFLKSLALMADVLTELKNLSEILQNRKTTLPKAHDIMTTYVKRIESFNRYPGQHAVDASQAEEVMEFKGEELRVGRSPIIDSAQFIRAVADNMKERLFTTTANRAQASVAANRKEAYNSLINQMAVLNPDNWDHDNPRFGDNEVRALCDVLHVNQQEAHLGFTEYKASGGRKIPNKMKKLLMAVDTLSPSNADCERGFSTMNNIRANLQQKMQQISSSSALWDHHADSGIHCLM
;
A
#
# COMPACT_ATOMS: atom_id res chain seq x y z
N MET A 1 -14.53 47.21 1.52
CA MET A 1 -13.17 46.65 1.43
C MET A 1 -12.91 45.78 2.65
N CYS A 2 -12.99 44.47 2.49
CA CYS A 2 -12.32 43.46 3.31
C CYS A 2 -12.44 42.14 2.56
N SER A 3 -11.39 41.82 1.81
CA SER A 3 -11.26 40.59 1.04
C SER A 3 -11.02 39.41 1.99
N GLN A 4 -11.86 38.38 1.93
CA GLN A 4 -11.54 37.09 2.51
C GLN A 4 -10.57 36.32 1.61
N PRO A 5 -9.52 35.68 2.16
CA PRO A 5 -8.61 34.86 1.38
C PRO A 5 -9.24 33.49 1.11
N GLY A 6 -9.25 33.12 -0.17
CA GLY A 6 -9.76 31.84 -0.65
C GLY A 6 -8.99 30.65 -0.07
N HIS A 7 -9.73 29.74 0.56
CA HIS A 7 -9.28 28.39 0.83
C HIS A 7 -9.06 27.67 -0.51
N ARG A 8 -7.80 27.47 -0.89
CA ARG A 8 -7.44 26.46 -1.89
C ARG A 8 -7.64 25.07 -1.26
N PRO A 9 -8.28 24.11 -1.96
CA PRO A 9 -8.31 22.74 -1.51
C PRO A 9 -6.88 22.20 -1.52
N GLN A 10 -6.41 21.75 -0.37
CA GLN A 10 -5.14 21.05 -0.22
C GLN A 10 -5.32 19.67 -0.85
N GLU A 11 -4.75 19.49 -2.05
CA GLU A 11 -4.75 18.23 -2.77
C GLU A 11 -4.22 17.11 -1.87
N ASP A 12 -5.00 16.05 -1.77
CA ASP A 12 -4.82 14.96 -0.81
C ASP A 12 -3.80 13.96 -1.37
N TRP A 13 -2.51 14.26 -1.18
CA TRP A 13 -1.37 13.44 -1.64
C TRP A 13 -1.26 12.06 -0.95
N LYS A 14 -2.21 11.70 -0.07
CA LYS A 14 -2.17 10.51 0.79
C LYS A 14 -2.70 9.24 0.10
N SER A 15 -3.73 9.36 -0.74
CA SER A 15 -4.24 8.28 -1.61
C SER A 15 -3.29 7.87 -2.75
N VAL A 16 -2.17 8.57 -2.92
CA VAL A 16 -1.29 8.45 -4.08
C VAL A 16 -0.33 7.25 -3.98
N GLN A 17 0.00 6.77 -2.78
CA GLN A 17 1.04 5.75 -2.61
C GLN A 17 0.58 4.30 -2.80
N CYS A 18 -0.66 3.93 -2.44
CA CYS A 18 -1.25 2.65 -2.88
C CYS A 18 -1.69 2.71 -4.35
N SER A 19 -2.10 3.89 -4.83
CA SER A 19 -2.48 4.10 -6.23
C SER A 19 -1.30 4.01 -7.19
N LEU A 20 -0.09 4.46 -6.83
CA LEU A 20 1.05 4.47 -7.75
C LEU A 20 1.54 3.06 -8.11
N GLY A 21 1.60 2.14 -7.15
CA GLY A 21 2.00 0.75 -7.42
C GLY A 21 0.98 0.01 -8.27
N ALA A 22 -0.31 0.17 -7.97
CA ALA A 22 -1.40 -0.43 -8.71
C ALA A 22 -1.56 0.17 -10.13
N SER A 23 -1.43 1.49 -10.29
CA SER A 23 -1.52 2.13 -11.61
C SER A 23 -0.32 1.80 -12.49
N SER A 24 0.89 1.79 -11.92
CA SER A 24 2.12 1.46 -12.65
C SER A 24 2.13 -0.01 -13.07
N TRP A 25 1.74 -0.93 -12.17
CA TRP A 25 1.62 -2.34 -12.52
C TRP A 25 0.58 -2.56 -13.62
N ARG A 26 -0.60 -1.94 -13.53
CA ARG A 26 -1.64 -2.06 -14.57
C ARG A 26 -1.17 -1.55 -15.92
N ALA A 27 -0.42 -0.44 -15.96
CA ALA A 27 0.13 0.10 -17.20
C ALA A 27 1.18 -0.85 -17.81
N VAL A 28 2.14 -1.31 -17.01
CA VAL A 28 3.18 -2.25 -17.45
C VAL A 28 2.59 -3.58 -17.89
N SER A 29 1.64 -4.12 -17.13
CA SER A 29 0.92 -5.35 -17.45
C SER A 29 0.10 -5.21 -18.74
N ALA A 30 -0.54 -4.05 -18.97
CA ALA A 30 -1.28 -3.80 -20.20
C ALA A 30 -0.35 -3.77 -21.41
N VAL A 31 0.80 -3.09 -21.31
CA VAL A 31 1.81 -3.07 -22.38
C VAL A 31 2.33 -4.48 -22.65
N TRP A 32 2.61 -5.26 -21.60
CA TRP A 32 3.09 -6.63 -21.75
C TRP A 32 2.04 -7.53 -22.43
N GLN A 33 0.79 -7.49 -22.00
CA GLN A 33 -0.29 -8.33 -22.52
C GLN A 33 -0.70 -7.93 -23.94
N SER A 34 -0.86 -6.63 -24.19
CA SER A 34 -1.28 -6.09 -25.49
C SER A 34 -0.11 -5.85 -26.45
N TYR A 35 1.07 -6.42 -26.18
CA TYR A 35 2.27 -6.20 -26.99
C TYR A 35 2.04 -6.44 -28.50
N PRO A 36 1.43 -7.56 -28.96
CA PRO A 36 1.21 -7.78 -30.39
C PRO A 36 0.25 -6.75 -31.01
N ALA A 37 -0.83 -6.41 -30.29
CA ALA A 37 -1.80 -5.43 -30.75
C ALA A 37 -1.19 -4.02 -30.86
N LEU A 38 -0.30 -3.66 -29.93
CA LEU A 38 0.44 -2.40 -29.97
C LEU A 38 1.41 -2.36 -31.17
N ALA A 39 2.15 -3.44 -31.40
CA ALA A 39 3.07 -3.54 -32.53
C ALA A 39 2.33 -3.44 -33.87
N GLN A 40 1.23 -4.18 -34.02
CA GLN A 40 0.37 -4.13 -35.21
C GLN A 40 -0.19 -2.73 -35.45
N HIS A 41 -0.78 -2.10 -34.42
CA HIS A 41 -1.32 -0.75 -34.54
C HIS A 41 -0.24 0.28 -34.92
N PHE A 42 0.97 0.19 -34.35
CA PHE A 42 2.06 1.09 -34.71
C PHE A 42 2.58 0.85 -36.13
N ARG A 43 2.56 -0.39 -36.61
CA ARG A 43 2.91 -0.74 -37.99
C ARG A 43 1.91 -0.12 -38.96
N GLU A 44 0.62 -0.44 -38.80
CA GLU A 44 -0.47 0.08 -39.62
C GLU A 44 -0.47 1.62 -39.64
N ALA A 45 -0.41 2.26 -38.47
CA ALA A 45 -0.39 3.72 -38.36
C ALA A 45 0.87 4.37 -38.96
N SER A 46 1.97 3.63 -39.14
CA SER A 46 3.19 4.13 -39.80
C SER A 46 3.15 4.02 -41.31
N GLU A 47 2.35 3.10 -41.85
CA GLU A 47 2.17 2.81 -43.28
C GLU A 47 0.92 3.50 -43.86
N ASP A 48 0.03 4.00 -43.01
CA ASP A 48 -1.20 4.71 -43.38
C ASP A 48 -0.92 6.04 -44.08
N ASP A 49 -1.02 6.04 -45.42
CA ASP A 49 -0.80 7.21 -46.28
C ASP A 49 -1.83 8.34 -46.08
N THR A 50 -2.93 8.10 -45.37
CA THR A 50 -3.90 9.15 -45.02
C THR A 50 -3.41 10.06 -43.91
N ARG A 51 -2.38 9.63 -43.16
CA ARG A 51 -1.78 10.38 -42.05
C ARG A 51 -0.64 11.28 -42.50
N ASP A 52 -0.42 12.33 -41.72
CA ASP A 52 0.69 13.23 -41.99
C ASP A 52 2.05 12.53 -41.82
N SER A 53 3.08 13.05 -42.49
CA SER A 53 4.43 12.46 -42.48
C SER A 53 5.08 12.46 -41.10
N ARG A 54 4.72 13.40 -40.22
CA ARG A 54 5.25 13.51 -38.86
C ARG A 54 4.63 12.48 -37.93
N GLU A 55 3.33 12.22 -38.04
CA GLU A 55 2.62 11.16 -37.32
C GLU A 55 3.13 9.79 -37.72
N ARG A 56 3.27 9.52 -39.02
CA ARG A 56 3.85 8.25 -39.50
C ARG A 56 5.27 8.03 -38.96
N ALA A 57 6.11 9.06 -38.98
CA ALA A 57 7.45 9.00 -38.41
C ALA A 57 7.43 8.73 -36.89
N LYS A 58 6.46 9.31 -36.16
CA LYS A 58 6.27 9.05 -34.72
C LYS A 58 5.90 7.60 -34.44
N PHE A 59 4.94 7.03 -35.17
CA PHE A 59 4.55 5.62 -35.01
C PHE A 59 5.67 4.66 -35.40
N LYS A 60 6.39 4.95 -36.48
CA LYS A 60 7.61 4.19 -36.85
C LYS A 60 8.67 4.22 -35.75
N GLY A 61 8.87 5.37 -35.12
CA GLY A 61 9.78 5.52 -33.98
C GLY A 61 9.31 4.76 -32.73
N LEU A 62 8.00 4.75 -32.45
CA LEU A 62 7.41 3.99 -31.35
C LEU A 62 7.53 2.48 -31.56
N LEU A 63 7.23 1.99 -32.77
CA LEU A 63 7.42 0.59 -33.15
C LEU A 63 8.89 0.18 -32.98
N SER A 64 9.83 1.00 -33.47
CA SER A 64 11.26 0.72 -33.31
C SER A 64 11.71 0.67 -31.84
N LYS A 65 11.07 1.43 -30.95
CA LYS A 65 11.36 1.38 -29.51
C LYS A 65 10.73 0.15 -28.85
N LEU A 66 9.50 -0.19 -29.24
CA LEU A 66 8.76 -1.35 -28.73
C LEU A 66 9.52 -2.65 -29.04
N CYS A 67 9.95 -2.83 -30.29
CA CYS A 67 10.71 -4.00 -30.75
C CYS A 67 12.20 -3.98 -30.35
N SER A 68 12.62 -3.08 -29.47
CA SER A 68 14.00 -3.02 -28.99
C SER A 68 14.21 -4.02 -27.85
N ILE A 69 15.24 -4.87 -27.95
CA ILE A 69 15.60 -5.84 -26.90
C ILE A 69 15.78 -5.14 -25.54
N ASN A 70 16.45 -3.98 -25.52
CA ASN A 70 16.69 -3.21 -24.29
C ASN A 70 15.38 -2.72 -23.66
N PHE A 71 14.41 -2.35 -24.49
CA PHE A 71 13.08 -1.97 -24.01
C PHE A 71 12.35 -3.18 -23.42
N LEU A 72 12.35 -4.32 -24.12
CA LEU A 72 11.72 -5.55 -23.65
C LEU A 72 12.30 -6.02 -22.31
N LYS A 73 13.63 -6.06 -22.18
CA LYS A 73 14.31 -6.40 -20.92
C LYS A 73 13.95 -5.44 -19.77
N SER A 74 13.90 -4.14 -20.06
CA SER A 74 13.51 -3.13 -19.06
C SER A 74 12.04 -3.27 -18.66
N LEU A 75 11.16 -3.54 -19.63
CA LEU A 75 9.73 -3.80 -19.39
C LEU A 75 9.52 -5.05 -18.54
N ALA A 76 10.25 -6.13 -18.86
CA ALA A 76 10.22 -7.38 -18.12
C ALA A 76 10.64 -7.22 -16.67
N LEU A 77 11.79 -6.56 -16.43
CA LEU A 77 12.26 -6.25 -15.07
C LEU A 77 11.22 -5.46 -14.28
N MET A 78 10.62 -4.44 -14.89
CA MET A 78 9.56 -3.66 -14.25
C MET A 78 8.33 -4.53 -13.95
N ALA A 79 7.93 -5.41 -14.87
CA ALA A 79 6.79 -6.30 -14.69
C ALA A 79 6.98 -7.26 -13.50
N ASP A 80 8.16 -7.86 -13.37
CA ASP A 80 8.50 -8.75 -12.26
C ASP A 80 8.49 -8.02 -10.91
N VAL A 81 9.19 -6.89 -10.80
CA VAL A 81 9.26 -6.08 -9.56
C VAL A 81 7.88 -5.55 -9.17
N LEU A 82 7.12 -4.99 -10.12
CA LEU A 82 5.79 -4.46 -9.84
C LEU A 82 4.79 -5.56 -9.46
N THR A 83 4.96 -6.78 -9.97
CA THR A 83 4.11 -7.91 -9.59
C THR A 83 4.31 -8.30 -8.13
N GLU A 84 5.56 -8.35 -7.65
CA GLU A 84 5.84 -8.60 -6.22
C GLU A 84 5.29 -7.48 -5.33
N LEU A 85 5.42 -6.21 -5.74
CA LEU A 85 4.82 -5.08 -5.02
C LEU A 85 3.28 -5.13 -4.99
N LYS A 86 2.65 -5.52 -6.09
CA LYS A 86 1.20 -5.70 -6.20
C LYS A 86 0.71 -6.81 -5.26
N ASN A 87 1.40 -7.96 -5.26
CA ASN A 87 1.07 -9.08 -4.37
C ASN A 87 1.24 -8.70 -2.90
N LEU A 88 2.33 -8.00 -2.54
CA LEU A 88 2.54 -7.50 -1.18
C LEU A 88 1.39 -6.57 -0.76
N SER A 89 1.01 -5.62 -1.61
CA SER A 89 -0.08 -4.68 -1.33
C SER A 89 -1.40 -5.41 -1.10
N GLU A 90 -1.73 -6.43 -1.90
CA GLU A 90 -2.94 -7.22 -1.72
C GLU A 90 -2.96 -7.99 -0.40
N ILE A 91 -1.82 -8.57 0.00
CA ILE A 91 -1.69 -9.28 1.29
C ILE A 91 -1.83 -8.31 2.47
N LEU A 92 -1.18 -7.15 2.41
CA LEU A 92 -1.23 -6.15 3.48
C LEU A 92 -2.61 -5.47 3.60
N GLN A 93 -3.44 -5.50 2.57
CA GLN A 93 -4.82 -5.03 2.62
C GLN A 93 -5.79 -6.01 3.30
N ASN A 94 -5.30 -7.17 3.76
CA ASN A 94 -6.10 -8.09 4.55
C ASN A 94 -6.30 -7.55 5.98
N ARG A 95 -7.57 -7.34 6.35
CA ARG A 95 -8.00 -6.76 7.64
C ARG A 95 -7.56 -7.54 8.89
N LYS A 96 -7.09 -8.78 8.74
CA LYS A 96 -6.64 -9.63 9.85
C LYS A 96 -5.12 -9.60 10.06
N THR A 97 -4.39 -8.84 9.26
CA THR A 97 -2.93 -8.79 9.35
C THR A 97 -2.51 -7.92 10.53
N THR A 98 -1.95 -8.54 11.57
CA THR A 98 -1.32 -7.83 12.69
C THR A 98 -0.02 -7.14 12.26
N LEU A 99 0.39 -6.08 12.95
CA LEU A 99 1.62 -5.35 12.64
C LEU A 99 2.90 -6.25 12.58
N PRO A 100 3.15 -7.20 13.51
CA PRO A 100 4.30 -8.10 13.41
C PRO A 100 4.23 -9.01 12.18
N LYS A 101 3.04 -9.57 11.90
CA LYS A 101 2.85 -10.40 10.71
C LYS A 101 3.09 -9.62 9.42
N ALA A 102 2.61 -8.36 9.37
CA ALA A 102 2.90 -7.47 8.24
C ALA A 102 4.40 -7.21 8.11
N HIS A 103 5.12 -6.98 9.22
CA HIS A 103 6.56 -6.80 9.23
C HIS A 103 7.30 -7.99 8.58
N ASP A 104 6.96 -9.22 8.97
CA ASP A 104 7.57 -10.43 8.42
C ASP A 104 7.32 -10.56 6.92
N ILE A 105 6.08 -10.31 6.48
CA ILE A 105 5.69 -10.35 5.07
C ILE A 105 6.47 -9.29 4.29
N MET A 106 6.54 -8.05 4.77
CA MET A 106 7.28 -6.97 4.12
C MET A 106 8.77 -7.31 3.99
N THR A 107 9.39 -7.81 5.07
CA THR A 107 10.80 -8.25 5.05
C THR A 107 11.03 -9.38 4.05
N THR A 108 10.10 -10.33 3.96
CA THR A 108 10.16 -11.44 3.00
C THR A 108 10.09 -10.93 1.57
N TYR A 109 9.17 -10.00 1.27
CA TYR A 109 9.02 -9.43 -0.08
C TYR A 109 10.19 -8.53 -0.48
N VAL A 110 10.79 -7.78 0.45
CA VAL A 110 12.03 -7.05 0.19
C VAL A 110 13.14 -8.01 -0.25
N LYS A 111 13.35 -9.11 0.50
CA LYS A 111 14.33 -10.14 0.13
C LYS A 111 14.03 -10.79 -1.22
N ARG A 112 12.74 -11.00 -1.52
CA ARG A 112 12.28 -11.57 -2.80
C ARG A 112 12.59 -10.64 -3.97
N ILE A 113 12.34 -9.34 -3.84
CA ILE A 113 12.71 -8.34 -4.86
C ILE A 113 14.23 -8.26 -5.03
N GLU A 114 14.99 -8.24 -3.94
CA GLU A 114 16.46 -8.26 -3.98
C GLU A 114 17.02 -9.50 -4.69
N SER A 115 16.31 -10.63 -4.58
CA SER A 115 16.70 -11.90 -5.20
C SER A 115 16.69 -11.86 -6.72
N PHE A 116 15.99 -10.91 -7.36
CA PHE A 116 15.99 -10.74 -8.82
C PHE A 116 17.37 -10.44 -9.42
N ASN A 117 18.33 -10.00 -8.60
CA ASN A 117 19.73 -9.85 -9.03
C ASN A 117 20.43 -11.19 -9.31
N ARG A 118 19.94 -12.29 -8.74
CA ARG A 118 20.54 -13.63 -8.87
C ARG A 118 19.60 -14.59 -9.60
N TYR A 119 18.30 -14.47 -9.34
CA TYR A 119 17.26 -15.34 -9.87
C TYR A 119 16.26 -14.46 -10.62
N PRO A 120 16.36 -14.35 -11.95
CA PRO A 120 15.45 -13.51 -12.72
C PRO A 120 14.00 -13.96 -12.54
N GLY A 121 13.08 -12.98 -12.56
CA GLY A 121 11.64 -13.27 -12.56
C GLY A 121 11.17 -13.85 -13.89
N GLN A 122 9.92 -14.30 -13.94
CA GLN A 122 9.36 -14.97 -15.10
C GLN A 122 9.42 -14.09 -16.36
N HIS A 123 9.09 -12.80 -16.25
CA HIS A 123 9.09 -11.91 -17.41
C HIS A 123 10.52 -11.67 -17.91
N ALA A 124 11.49 -11.57 -17.01
CA ALA A 124 12.90 -11.44 -17.36
C ALA A 124 13.46 -12.70 -18.05
N VAL A 125 13.00 -13.89 -17.65
CA VAL A 125 13.31 -15.15 -18.34
C VAL A 125 12.71 -15.14 -19.74
N ASP A 126 11.42 -14.81 -19.88
CA ASP A 126 10.74 -14.72 -21.19
C ASP A 126 11.44 -13.73 -22.14
N ALA A 127 11.89 -12.58 -21.62
CA ALA A 127 12.62 -11.58 -22.39
C ALA A 127 14.02 -12.05 -22.81
N SER A 128 14.67 -12.89 -22.00
CA SER A 128 15.98 -13.47 -22.34
C SER A 128 15.84 -14.53 -23.43
N GLN A 129 14.82 -15.38 -23.33
CA GLN A 129 14.50 -16.35 -24.38
C GLN A 129 14.15 -15.65 -25.71
N ALA A 130 13.38 -14.56 -25.64
CA ALA A 130 13.02 -13.76 -26.80
C ALA A 130 14.22 -13.12 -27.49
N GLU A 131 15.25 -12.72 -26.73
CA GLU A 131 16.52 -12.22 -27.28
C GLU A 131 17.27 -13.31 -28.06
N GLU A 132 17.31 -14.55 -27.55
CA GLU A 132 17.99 -15.66 -28.22
C GLU A 132 17.38 -15.98 -29.58
N VAL A 133 16.05 -15.93 -29.68
CA VAL A 133 15.31 -16.17 -30.94
C VAL A 133 15.06 -14.92 -31.76
N MET A 134 15.43 -13.74 -31.25
CA MET A 134 15.18 -12.42 -31.86
C MET A 134 13.70 -12.18 -32.21
N GLU A 135 12.79 -12.74 -31.42
CA GLU A 135 11.35 -12.65 -31.64
C GLU A 135 10.63 -12.62 -30.30
N PHE A 136 9.62 -11.76 -30.16
CA PHE A 136 8.74 -11.76 -29.01
C PHE A 136 7.28 -11.66 -29.44
N LYS A 137 6.48 -12.70 -29.11
CA LYS A 137 5.05 -12.76 -29.42
C LYS A 137 4.71 -12.49 -30.90
N GLY A 138 5.50 -13.05 -31.83
CA GLY A 138 5.31 -12.89 -33.28
C GLY A 138 5.93 -11.63 -33.87
N GLU A 139 6.65 -10.84 -33.07
CA GLU A 139 7.29 -9.58 -33.50
C GLU A 139 8.81 -9.71 -33.49
N GLU A 140 9.44 -9.41 -34.62
CA GLU A 140 10.89 -9.43 -34.78
C GLU A 140 11.54 -8.34 -33.92
N LEU A 141 12.50 -8.75 -33.09
CA LEU A 141 13.25 -7.85 -32.22
C LEU A 141 14.46 -7.25 -32.94
N ARG A 142 14.89 -6.10 -32.45
CA ARG A 142 16.05 -5.37 -32.98
C ARG A 142 16.96 -4.94 -31.86
N VAL A 143 18.26 -4.89 -32.17
CA VAL A 143 19.26 -4.26 -31.31
C VAL A 143 19.07 -2.74 -31.40
N GLY A 144 18.19 -2.22 -30.54
CA GLY A 144 17.87 -0.80 -30.49
C GLY A 144 18.81 0.00 -29.57
N ARG A 145 18.82 1.33 -29.74
CA ARG A 145 19.55 2.26 -28.86
C ARG A 145 18.76 2.67 -27.60
N SER A 146 17.69 1.94 -27.27
CA SER A 146 16.88 2.28 -26.09
C SER A 146 17.75 2.17 -24.83
N PRO A 147 17.67 3.15 -23.91
CA PRO A 147 18.38 3.05 -22.65
C PRO A 147 17.91 1.80 -21.90
N ILE A 148 18.87 1.01 -21.44
CA ILE A 148 18.61 -0.16 -20.61
C ILE A 148 18.57 0.28 -19.14
N ILE A 149 17.60 -0.21 -18.40
CA ILE A 149 17.57 -0.04 -16.95
C ILE A 149 18.71 -0.89 -16.36
N ASP A 150 19.56 -0.27 -15.54
CA ASP A 150 20.49 -1.02 -14.69
C ASP A 150 19.65 -1.79 -13.66
N SER A 151 19.63 -3.12 -13.82
CA SER A 151 18.80 -4.00 -12.99
C SER A 151 19.20 -3.93 -11.52
N ALA A 152 20.49 -3.95 -11.22
CA ALA A 152 21.01 -3.93 -9.86
C ALA A 152 20.68 -2.61 -9.18
N GLN A 153 20.88 -1.49 -9.88
CA GLN A 153 20.56 -0.17 -9.35
C GLN A 153 19.05 -0.02 -9.13
N PHE A 154 18.23 -0.46 -10.08
CA PHE A 154 16.77 -0.37 -9.99
C PHE A 154 16.21 -1.21 -8.84
N ILE A 155 16.60 -2.49 -8.76
CA ILE A 155 16.18 -3.41 -7.69
C ILE A 155 16.59 -2.86 -6.33
N ARG A 156 17.84 -2.38 -6.19
CA ARG A 156 18.32 -1.78 -4.95
C ARG A 156 17.51 -0.53 -4.59
N ALA A 157 17.26 0.37 -5.54
CA ALA A 157 16.50 1.58 -5.30
C ALA A 157 15.06 1.29 -4.82
N VAL A 158 14.41 0.27 -5.39
CA VAL A 158 13.08 -0.17 -4.97
C VAL A 158 13.13 -0.79 -3.57
N ALA A 159 14.06 -1.71 -3.31
CA ALA A 159 14.19 -2.36 -2.01
C ALA A 159 14.50 -1.35 -0.89
N ASP A 160 15.40 -0.41 -1.13
CA ASP A 160 15.73 0.66 -0.18
C ASP A 160 14.53 1.58 0.05
N ASN A 161 13.77 1.93 -1.00
CA ASN A 161 12.54 2.71 -0.85
C ASN A 161 11.51 2.01 0.03
N MET A 162 11.34 0.69 -0.14
CA MET A 162 10.45 -0.11 0.70
C MET A 162 10.93 -0.09 2.15
N LYS A 163 12.21 -0.34 2.40
CA LYS A 163 12.77 -0.35 3.76
C LYS A 163 12.55 0.99 4.48
N GLU A 164 12.79 2.10 3.79
CA GLU A 164 12.64 3.44 4.35
C GLU A 164 11.18 3.81 4.68
N ARG A 165 10.20 3.22 3.98
CA ARG A 165 8.80 3.61 4.08
C ARG A 165 7.93 2.65 4.87
N LEU A 166 8.34 1.38 4.96
CA LEU A 166 7.56 0.32 5.61
C LEU A 166 8.01 0.02 7.05
N PHE A 167 9.27 0.32 7.39
CA PHE A 167 9.84 0.04 8.72
C PHE A 167 10.01 1.33 9.55
N THR A 168 8.94 2.13 9.66
CA THR A 168 8.97 3.41 10.39
C THR A 168 7.58 3.75 10.95
N THR A 169 7.52 4.53 12.03
CA THR A 169 6.29 4.94 12.70
C THR A 169 5.59 6.14 12.06
N THR A 170 6.09 6.69 10.94
CA THR A 170 5.48 7.87 10.27
C THR A 170 5.75 7.88 8.77
N ALA A 171 4.77 8.29 7.98
CA ALA A 171 4.82 8.29 6.51
C ALA A 171 5.73 9.35 5.85
N ASN A 172 6.23 10.35 6.59
CA ASN A 172 7.00 11.48 6.05
C ASN A 172 8.52 11.31 6.20
N ARG A 173 9.26 11.65 5.14
CA ARG A 173 10.72 11.84 5.19
C ARG A 173 11.05 12.94 6.20
N ALA A 174 11.65 12.57 7.33
CA ALA A 174 12.19 13.50 8.31
C ALA A 174 13.70 13.68 8.11
N GLN A 175 14.27 14.65 8.82
CA GLN A 175 15.72 14.79 8.95
C GLN A 175 16.35 13.47 9.44
N ALA A 176 17.60 13.21 9.01
CA ALA A 176 18.26 11.91 9.22
C ALA A 176 18.30 11.43 10.69
N SER A 177 18.54 12.35 11.64
CA SER A 177 18.54 12.03 13.08
C SER A 177 17.17 11.61 13.60
N VAL A 178 16.11 12.28 13.14
CA VAL A 178 14.72 11.97 13.48
C VAL A 178 14.27 10.67 12.81
N ALA A 179 14.74 10.39 11.59
CA ALA A 179 14.44 9.15 10.88
C ALA A 179 15.07 7.92 11.55
N ALA A 180 16.31 8.01 12.04
CA ALA A 180 16.98 6.94 12.79
C ALA A 180 16.20 6.58 14.06
N ASN A 181 15.83 7.59 14.87
CA ASN A 181 15.05 7.40 16.09
C ASN A 181 13.68 6.75 15.82
N ARG A 182 13.02 7.08 14.71
CA ARG A 182 11.74 6.45 14.31
C ARG A 182 11.88 4.98 13.94
N LYS A 183 12.96 4.60 13.25
CA LYS A 183 13.24 3.20 12.92
C LYS A 183 13.53 2.38 14.18
N GLU A 184 14.31 2.93 15.11
CA GLU A 184 14.58 2.31 16.41
C GLU A 184 13.29 2.13 17.21
N ALA A 185 12.44 3.16 17.27
CA ALA A 185 11.13 3.08 17.93
C ALA A 185 10.22 2.02 17.29
N TYR A 186 10.18 1.96 15.95
CA TYR A 186 9.44 0.92 15.23
C TYR A 186 9.96 -0.49 15.55
N ASN A 187 11.27 -0.71 15.47
CA ASN A 187 11.88 -2.01 15.77
C ASN A 187 11.64 -2.41 17.24
N SER A 188 11.74 -1.45 18.16
CA SER A 188 11.40 -1.66 19.57
C SER A 188 9.95 -2.11 19.74
N LEU A 189 9.01 -1.44 19.06
CA LEU A 189 7.59 -1.81 19.07
C LEU A 189 7.35 -3.22 18.50
N ILE A 190 8.00 -3.59 17.39
CA ILE A 190 7.89 -4.94 16.81
C ILE A 190 8.41 -5.99 17.79
N ASN A 191 9.56 -5.75 18.42
CA ASN A 191 10.13 -6.65 19.43
C ASN A 191 9.21 -6.76 20.66
N GLN A 192 8.61 -5.66 21.09
CA GLN A 192 7.64 -5.66 22.20
C GLN A 192 6.37 -6.43 21.86
N MET A 193 5.91 -6.40 20.62
CA MET A 193 4.77 -7.21 20.18
C MET A 193 5.14 -8.68 20.02
N ALA A 194 6.39 -8.99 19.66
CA ALA A 194 6.85 -10.36 19.43
C ALA A 194 6.71 -11.24 20.68
N VAL A 195 6.85 -10.67 21.89
CA VAL A 195 6.68 -11.42 23.15
C VAL A 195 5.23 -11.82 23.44
N LEU A 196 4.26 -11.31 22.69
CA LEU A 196 2.86 -11.75 22.80
C LEU A 196 2.62 -13.07 22.08
N ASN A 197 3.53 -13.51 21.20
CA ASN A 197 3.47 -14.82 20.55
C ASN A 197 4.19 -15.88 21.41
N PRO A 198 3.48 -16.94 21.85
CA PRO A 198 4.08 -18.04 22.61
C PRO A 198 5.26 -18.74 21.94
N ASP A 199 5.29 -18.78 20.61
CA ASP A 199 6.37 -19.42 19.85
C ASP A 199 7.73 -18.72 20.02
N ASN A 200 7.73 -17.46 20.49
CA ASN A 200 8.92 -16.65 20.70
C ASN A 200 9.44 -16.70 22.14
N TRP A 201 8.80 -17.48 23.04
CA TRP A 201 9.14 -17.47 24.45
C TRP A 201 10.38 -18.30 24.78
N ASP A 202 11.25 -17.72 25.60
CA ASP A 202 12.21 -18.49 26.37
C ASP A 202 11.46 -19.21 27.51
N HIS A 203 11.16 -20.49 27.31
CA HIS A 203 10.40 -21.31 28.27
C HIS A 203 11.14 -21.52 29.60
N ASP A 204 12.47 -21.32 29.63
CA ASP A 204 13.29 -21.48 30.82
C ASP A 204 13.33 -20.21 31.68
N ASN A 205 12.86 -19.07 31.14
CA ASN A 205 12.83 -17.78 31.83
C ASN A 205 11.39 -17.36 32.21
N PRO A 206 10.98 -17.51 33.48
CA PRO A 206 9.64 -17.13 33.95
C PRO A 206 9.32 -15.64 33.75
N ARG A 207 10.34 -14.78 33.64
CA ARG A 207 10.20 -13.32 33.49
C ARG A 207 10.35 -12.85 32.04
N PHE A 208 10.51 -13.77 31.08
CA PHE A 208 10.59 -13.42 29.66
C PHE A 208 9.39 -12.58 29.23
N GLY A 209 9.63 -11.48 28.53
CA GLY A 209 8.60 -10.58 28.01
C GLY A 209 8.01 -9.58 29.01
N ASP A 210 8.38 -9.63 30.31
CA ASP A 210 7.76 -8.77 31.33
C ASP A 210 8.05 -7.28 31.09
N ASN A 211 9.28 -6.93 30.68
CA ASN A 211 9.67 -5.54 30.41
C ASN A 211 9.05 -5.03 29.12
N GLU A 212 8.97 -5.90 28.11
CA GLU A 212 8.39 -5.63 26.81
C GLU A 212 6.89 -5.35 26.92
N VAL A 213 6.16 -6.15 27.72
CA VAL A 213 4.74 -5.91 28.00
C VAL A 213 4.53 -4.60 28.75
N ARG A 214 5.40 -4.26 29.70
CA ARG A 214 5.35 -2.96 30.40
C ARG A 214 5.54 -1.80 29.44
N ALA A 215 6.58 -1.86 28.60
CA ALA A 215 6.85 -0.83 27.60
C ALA A 215 5.70 -0.70 26.58
N LEU A 216 5.10 -1.82 26.18
CA LEU A 216 3.95 -1.84 25.28
C LEU A 216 2.71 -1.18 25.92
N CYS A 217 2.48 -1.41 27.22
CA CYS A 217 1.42 -0.72 27.97
C CYS A 217 1.65 0.80 28.01
N ASP A 218 2.88 1.25 28.17
CA ASP A 218 3.21 2.68 28.15
C ASP A 218 2.91 3.30 26.79
N VAL A 219 3.30 2.62 25.70
CA VAL A 219 3.05 3.05 24.31
C VAL A 219 1.57 3.07 23.95
N LEU A 220 0.81 2.06 24.38
CA LEU A 220 -0.62 1.90 24.05
C LEU A 220 -1.56 2.55 25.07
N HIS A 221 -1.01 3.15 26.12
CA HIS A 221 -1.76 3.72 27.24
C HIS A 221 -2.76 2.74 27.88
N VAL A 222 -2.31 1.50 28.13
CA VAL A 222 -3.09 0.43 28.79
C VAL A 222 -2.62 0.24 30.23
N ASN A 223 -3.50 -0.19 31.13
CA ASN A 223 -3.16 -0.44 32.53
C ASN A 223 -2.06 -1.54 32.65
N GLN A 224 -0.88 -1.11 33.07
CA GLN A 224 0.31 -1.95 33.19
C GLN A 224 0.15 -3.08 34.22
N GLN A 225 -0.53 -2.83 35.33
CA GLN A 225 -0.71 -3.82 36.40
C GLN A 225 -1.69 -4.92 35.97
N GLU A 226 -2.83 -4.55 35.37
CA GLU A 226 -3.79 -5.50 34.80
C GLU A 226 -3.12 -6.35 33.70
N ALA A 227 -2.40 -5.69 32.79
CA ALA A 227 -1.72 -6.35 31.69
C ALA A 227 -0.62 -7.32 32.16
N HIS A 228 0.19 -6.94 33.15
CA HIS A 228 1.23 -7.80 33.70
C HIS A 228 0.67 -9.06 34.39
N LEU A 229 -0.40 -8.90 35.20
CA LEU A 229 -1.09 -10.04 35.81
C LEU A 229 -1.70 -10.94 34.73
N GLY A 230 -2.35 -10.34 33.73
CA GLY A 230 -2.89 -11.06 32.58
C GLY A 230 -1.82 -11.81 31.79
N PHE A 231 -0.67 -11.20 31.53
CA PHE A 231 0.43 -11.85 30.81
C PHE A 231 1.05 -13.01 31.60
N THR A 232 1.15 -12.89 32.91
CA THR A 232 1.61 -13.98 33.79
C THR A 232 0.66 -15.18 33.74
N GLU A 233 -0.66 -14.93 33.82
CA GLU A 233 -1.69 -15.97 33.67
C GLU A 233 -1.65 -16.59 32.25
N TYR A 234 -1.42 -15.77 31.22
CA TYR A 234 -1.29 -16.22 29.83
C TYR A 234 -0.09 -17.16 29.64
N LYS A 235 1.09 -16.79 30.17
CA LYS A 235 2.30 -17.63 30.19
C LYS A 235 2.07 -18.94 30.93
N ALA A 236 1.45 -18.90 32.11
CA ALA A 236 1.14 -20.11 32.88
C ALA A 236 0.22 -21.08 32.12
N SER A 237 -0.64 -20.58 31.22
CA SER A 237 -1.47 -21.42 30.36
C SER A 237 -0.73 -22.02 29.15
N GLY A 238 0.55 -21.65 28.94
CA GLY A 238 1.31 -21.93 27.72
C GLY A 238 0.78 -21.19 26.50
N GLY A 239 0.22 -19.99 26.71
CA GLY A 239 -0.36 -19.19 25.62
C GLY A 239 -1.72 -19.67 25.08
N ARG A 240 -2.32 -20.69 25.70
CA ARG A 240 -3.56 -21.32 25.22
C ARG A 240 -4.84 -20.57 25.62
N LYS A 241 -4.81 -19.83 26.73
CA LYS A 241 -6.00 -19.17 27.28
C LYS A 241 -5.74 -17.69 27.51
N ILE A 242 -6.43 -16.84 26.74
CA ILE A 242 -6.34 -15.38 26.88
C ILE A 242 -7.09 -14.91 28.15
N PRO A 243 -6.40 -14.35 29.16
CA PRO A 243 -7.05 -13.89 30.38
C PRO A 243 -7.81 -12.58 30.17
N ASN A 244 -8.89 -12.36 30.93
CA ASN A 244 -9.72 -11.14 30.80
C ASN A 244 -8.90 -9.85 31.01
N LYS A 245 -7.93 -9.87 31.94
CA LYS A 245 -7.05 -8.74 32.23
C LYS A 245 -6.12 -8.36 31.07
N MET A 246 -5.88 -9.29 30.14
CA MET A 246 -5.01 -9.08 28.96
C MET A 246 -5.78 -8.61 27.72
N LYS A 247 -7.11 -8.75 27.70
CA LYS A 247 -7.93 -8.44 26.50
C LYS A 247 -7.78 -7.01 26.01
N LYS A 248 -7.68 -6.02 26.91
CA LYS A 248 -7.50 -4.61 26.54
C LYS A 248 -6.18 -4.39 25.80
N LEU A 249 -5.10 -5.03 26.27
CA LEU A 249 -3.79 -4.93 25.63
C LEU A 249 -3.82 -5.55 24.23
N LEU A 250 -4.35 -6.76 24.09
CA LEU A 250 -4.45 -7.43 22.79
C LEU A 250 -5.34 -6.66 21.83
N MET A 251 -6.47 -6.13 22.30
CA MET A 251 -7.33 -5.28 21.50
C MET A 251 -6.62 -4.02 21.02
N ALA A 252 -5.85 -3.36 21.89
CA ALA A 252 -5.07 -2.19 21.51
C ALA A 252 -3.99 -2.53 20.46
N VAL A 253 -3.30 -3.66 20.61
CA VAL A 253 -2.34 -4.16 19.61
C VAL A 253 -3.02 -4.45 18.27
N ASP A 254 -4.15 -5.15 18.30
CA ASP A 254 -4.91 -5.52 17.10
C ASP A 254 -5.51 -4.31 16.36
N THR A 255 -5.70 -3.19 17.06
CA THR A 255 -6.15 -1.93 16.41
C THR A 255 -5.05 -1.21 15.63
N LEU A 256 -3.79 -1.59 15.80
CA LEU A 256 -2.69 -1.00 15.03
C LEU A 256 -2.69 -1.58 13.62
N SER A 257 -3.31 -0.84 12.71
CA SER A 257 -3.31 -1.19 11.29
C SER A 257 -1.88 -1.06 10.70
N PRO A 258 -1.38 -2.09 10.01
CA PRO A 258 -0.12 -2.00 9.26
C PRO A 258 -0.27 -1.21 7.96
N SER A 259 -1.51 -0.88 7.54
CA SER A 259 -1.80 -0.28 6.24
C SER A 259 -2.57 1.03 6.36
N ASN A 260 -2.05 2.07 5.69
CA ASN A 260 -2.77 3.33 5.52
C ASN A 260 -4.08 3.14 4.72
N ALA A 261 -4.17 2.13 3.86
CA ALA A 261 -5.39 1.85 3.10
C ALA A 261 -6.55 1.42 4.01
N ASP A 262 -6.25 0.72 5.11
CA ASP A 262 -7.27 0.40 6.13
C ASP A 262 -7.69 1.65 6.91
N CYS A 263 -6.75 2.55 7.21
CA CYS A 263 -7.07 3.85 7.79
C CYS A 263 -7.97 4.68 6.85
N GLU A 264 -7.63 4.77 5.57
CA GLU A 264 -8.43 5.46 4.54
C GLU A 264 -9.83 4.84 4.41
N ARG A 265 -9.95 3.51 4.35
CA ARG A 265 -11.26 2.82 4.35
C ARG A 265 -12.06 3.12 5.62
N GLY A 266 -11.40 3.19 6.77
CA GLY A 266 -12.01 3.59 8.05
C GLY A 266 -12.56 5.01 7.98
N PHE A 267 -11.77 5.97 7.49
CA PHE A 267 -12.20 7.35 7.28
C PHE A 267 -13.31 7.49 6.23
N SER A 268 -13.26 6.73 5.13
CA SER A 268 -14.36 6.68 4.14
C SER A 268 -15.65 6.17 4.75
N THR A 269 -15.58 5.10 5.56
CA THR A 269 -16.73 4.55 6.28
C THR A 269 -17.32 5.60 7.24
N MET A 270 -16.46 6.31 7.97
CA MET A 270 -16.85 7.39 8.87
C MET A 270 -17.47 8.57 8.12
N ASN A 271 -16.93 8.95 6.96
CA ASN A 271 -17.49 9.99 6.11
C ASN A 271 -18.88 9.60 5.60
N ASN A 272 -19.09 8.34 5.22
CA ASN A 272 -20.41 7.84 4.82
C ASN A 272 -21.41 7.87 5.97
N ILE A 273 -20.99 7.51 7.19
CA ILE A 273 -21.84 7.60 8.40
C ILE A 273 -22.18 9.07 8.70
N ARG A 274 -21.18 9.96 8.68
CA ARG A 274 -21.37 11.40 8.91
C ARG A 274 -22.32 12.01 7.87
N ALA A 275 -22.13 11.70 6.58
CA ALA A 275 -23.00 12.18 5.51
C ALA A 275 -24.45 11.69 5.70
N ASN A 276 -24.64 10.42 6.07
CA ASN A 276 -25.96 9.87 6.39
C ASN A 276 -26.61 10.55 7.61
N LEU A 277 -25.84 10.83 8.67
CA LEU A 277 -26.34 11.54 9.85
C LEU A 277 -26.73 12.97 9.50
N GLN A 278 -25.93 13.68 8.70
CA GLN A 278 -26.24 15.03 8.22
C GLN A 278 -27.52 15.05 7.37
N GLN A 279 -27.68 14.09 6.45
CA GLN A 279 -28.89 13.96 5.65
C GLN A 279 -30.12 13.67 6.53
N LYS A 280 -30.00 12.78 7.52
CA LYS A 280 -31.10 12.48 8.47
C LYS A 280 -31.45 13.69 9.32
N MET A 281 -30.47 14.45 9.82
CA MET A 281 -30.72 15.67 10.58
C MET A 281 -31.40 16.76 9.74
N GLN A 282 -31.01 16.89 8.47
CA GLN A 282 -31.69 17.80 7.52
C GLN A 282 -33.15 17.37 7.30
N GLN A 283 -33.41 16.08 7.09
CA GLN A 283 -34.77 15.56 6.95
C GLN A 283 -35.63 15.78 8.20
N ILE A 284 -35.07 15.57 9.39
CA ILE A 284 -35.77 15.82 10.67
C ILE A 284 -36.06 17.31 10.83
N SER A 285 -35.11 18.19 10.51
CA SER A 285 -35.30 19.64 10.55
C SER A 285 -36.35 20.14 9.54
N SER A 286 -36.42 19.53 8.35
CA SER A 286 -37.46 19.84 7.37
C SER A 286 -38.83 19.33 7.82
N SER A 287 -38.88 18.16 8.46
CA SER A 287 -40.11 17.63 9.04
C SER A 287 -40.61 18.50 10.20
N SER A 288 -39.75 18.93 11.12
CA SER A 288 -40.14 19.81 12.23
C SER A 288 -40.63 21.16 11.73
N ALA A 289 -39.98 21.75 10.71
CA ALA A 289 -40.44 22.98 10.08
C ALA A 289 -41.79 22.82 9.36
N LEU A 290 -42.09 21.64 8.79
CA LEU A 290 -43.41 21.33 8.21
C LEU A 290 -44.51 21.20 9.28
N TRP A 291 -44.20 20.65 10.46
CA TRP A 291 -45.12 20.59 11.59
C TRP A 291 -45.38 21.97 12.19
N ASP A 292 -44.36 22.82 12.30
CA ASP A 292 -44.50 24.20 12.78
C ASP A 292 -45.29 25.07 11.79
N HIS A 293 -45.11 24.90 10.48
CA HIS A 293 -45.91 25.62 9.48
C HIS A 293 -47.39 25.19 9.44
N HIS A 294 -47.68 23.92 9.77
CA HIS A 294 -49.05 23.44 9.90
C HIS A 294 -49.73 23.88 11.20
N ALA A 295 -48.97 24.10 12.28
CA ALA A 295 -49.49 24.64 13.54
C ALA A 295 -49.86 26.13 13.44
N ASP A 296 -49.13 26.91 12.60
CA ASP A 296 -49.39 28.34 12.39
C ASP A 296 -50.52 28.64 11.39
N SER A 297 -51.01 27.62 10.66
CA SER A 297 -52.10 27.77 9.68
C SER A 297 -53.49 27.41 10.23
N GLY A 298 -53.61 27.25 11.55
CA GLY A 298 -54.77 26.65 12.22
C GLY A 298 -55.58 27.52 13.18
N ILE A 299 -55.45 28.85 13.17
CA ILE A 299 -56.37 29.75 13.89
C ILE A 299 -56.92 30.80 12.91
N HIS A 300 -57.99 30.44 12.21
CA HIS A 300 -59.17 31.28 11.98
C HIS A 300 -60.23 30.49 11.18
N CYS A 301 -61.12 29.79 11.89
CA CYS A 301 -62.56 29.89 11.64
C CYS A 301 -63.39 29.16 12.71
N LEU A 302 -64.36 29.93 13.22
CA LEU A 302 -65.52 29.59 14.06
C LEU A 302 -65.36 29.70 15.59
N MET A 303 -65.87 30.87 16.04
CA MET A 303 -66.22 31.42 17.35
C MET A 303 -65.11 32.13 18.14
#